data_AF-A0A6J6WBA7-F1
#
_entry.id   AF-A0A6J6WBA7-F1
#
_cell.length_a   1.000
_cell.length_b   1.000
_cell.length_c   1.000
_cell.angle_alpha   90.00
_cell.angle_beta   90.00
_cell.angle_gamma   90.00
#
_symmetry.space_group_name_H-M   'P 1'
#
loop_
_entity.id
_entity.type
_entity.pdbx_description
1 polymer ?
#
loop_
_entity_poly.entity_id
_entity_poly.type
_entity_poly.pdbx_seq_one_letter_code
_entity_poly.pdbx_strand_id
1 'polypeptide(L)'
;MTSSHIFRSIWRLGTVAVAGDSMAPTYNNGDWLVVRWGGTFAVGQILVIEREDRPGFYLIKRLKVIENGRYWVEGDNKLSSTDSRQWGTISHNEILGRVLFRYRKARNNSD
;
A
#
# COMPACT_ATOMS: atom_id res chain seq x y z
N MET A 1 42.03 -6.28 -10.83
CA MET A 1 40.76 -6.89 -11.29
C MET A 1 39.68 -6.56 -10.27
N THR A 2 39.04 -5.40 -10.36
CA THR A 2 37.95 -4.98 -9.47
C THR A 2 36.63 -5.32 -10.15
N SER A 3 35.96 -6.36 -9.66
CA SER A 3 34.68 -6.82 -10.21
C SER A 3 33.54 -5.93 -9.71
N SER A 4 33.09 -4.98 -10.51
CA SER A 4 31.88 -4.21 -10.24
C SER A 4 30.63 -5.04 -10.57
N HIS A 5 29.95 -5.55 -9.54
CA HIS A 5 28.64 -6.17 -9.70
C HIS A 5 27.57 -5.07 -9.75
N ILE A 6 27.12 -4.70 -10.95
CA ILE A 6 25.95 -3.83 -11.11
C ILE A 6 24.70 -4.69 -10.94
N PHE A 7 24.09 -4.65 -9.75
CA PHE A 7 22.74 -5.20 -9.56
C PHE A 7 21.74 -4.30 -10.28
N ARG A 8 21.23 -4.74 -11.44
CA ARG A 8 20.08 -4.10 -12.10
C ARG A 8 18.83 -4.26 -11.23
N SER A 9 18.54 -3.27 -10.39
CA SER A 9 17.23 -3.13 -9.77
C SER A 9 16.24 -2.67 -10.84
N ILE A 10 15.51 -3.61 -11.47
CA ILE A 10 14.37 -3.27 -12.33
C ILE A 10 13.29 -2.68 -11.43
N TRP A 11 13.11 -1.36 -11.47
CA TRP A 11 12.03 -0.68 -10.79
C TRP A 11 10.70 -1.02 -11.48
N ARG A 12 9.93 -1.96 -10.91
CA ARG A 12 8.55 -2.23 -11.36
C ARG A 12 7.64 -1.17 -10.76
N LEU A 13 7.38 -0.10 -11.50
CA LEU A 13 6.45 0.96 -11.10
C LEU A 13 5.05 0.73 -11.71
N GLY A 14 4.03 1.26 -11.06
CA GLY A 14 2.67 1.30 -11.56
C GLY A 14 1.87 2.45 -10.96
N THR A 15 0.59 2.54 -11.33
CA THR A 15 -0.36 3.50 -10.76
C THR A 15 -1.60 2.79 -10.26
N VAL A 16 -2.20 3.33 -9.19
CA VAL A 16 -3.47 2.85 -8.64
C VAL A 16 -4.39 4.04 -8.37
N ALA A 17 -5.69 3.86 -8.62
CA ALA A 17 -6.72 4.79 -8.22
C ALA A 17 -7.24 4.41 -6.83
N VAL A 18 -7.42 5.39 -5.95
CA VAL A 18 -7.96 5.18 -4.61
C VAL A 18 -9.48 5.11 -4.70
N ALA A 19 -10.04 4.01 -4.22
CA ALA A 19 -11.48 3.83 -4.08
C ALA A 19 -11.84 3.69 -2.59
N GLY A 20 -12.82 4.47 -2.13
CA GLY A 20 -13.27 4.51 -0.74
C GLY A 20 -12.41 5.36 0.20
N ASP A 21 -12.83 5.44 1.47
CA ASP A 21 -12.35 6.46 2.42
C ASP A 21 -11.42 5.92 3.50
N SER A 22 -11.02 4.65 3.43
CA SER A 22 -10.25 4.00 4.50
C SER A 22 -8.87 4.62 4.76
N MET A 23 -8.33 5.36 3.79
CA MET A 23 -7.05 6.08 3.90
C MET A 23 -7.22 7.60 4.03
N ALA A 24 -8.44 8.12 4.18
CA ALA A 24 -8.66 9.53 4.43
C ALA A 24 -8.11 9.93 5.83
N PRO A 25 -7.58 11.15 6.01
CA PRO A 25 -7.43 12.21 5.01
C PRO A 25 -6.13 12.13 4.18
N THR A 26 -5.29 11.12 4.42
CA THR A 26 -4.00 10.97 3.71
C THR A 26 -4.21 10.82 2.21
N TYR A 27 -5.11 9.91 1.83
CA TYR A 27 -5.58 9.70 0.46
C TYR A 27 -7.09 9.61 0.43
N ASN A 28 -7.69 10.39 -0.47
CA ASN A 28 -9.14 10.46 -0.61
C ASN A 28 -9.60 9.64 -1.81
N ASN A 29 -10.87 9.21 -1.78
CA ASN A 29 -11.51 8.57 -2.92
C ASN A 29 -11.32 9.41 -4.21
N GLY A 30 -10.78 8.79 -5.26
CA GLY A 30 -10.45 9.45 -6.52
C GLY A 30 -9.01 9.96 -6.66
N ASP A 31 -8.19 9.91 -5.60
CA ASP A 31 -6.75 10.16 -5.70
C ASP A 31 -6.08 9.11 -6.60
N TRP A 32 -4.99 9.48 -7.27
CA TRP A 32 -4.13 8.54 -8.00
C TRP A 32 -2.72 8.53 -7.44
N LEU A 33 -2.21 7.33 -7.22
CA LEU A 33 -0.96 7.06 -6.52
C LEU A 33 0.03 6.37 -7.46
N VAL A 34 1.31 6.68 -7.30
CA VAL A 34 2.40 5.91 -7.89
C VAL A 34 2.83 4.85 -6.89
N VAL A 35 2.99 3.61 -7.35
CA VAL A 35 3.37 2.47 -6.53
C VAL A 35 4.64 1.81 -7.08
N ARG A 36 5.44 1.25 -6.17
CA ARG A 36 6.52 0.32 -6.48
C ARG A 36 6.07 -1.08 -6.13
N TRP A 37 6.07 -1.98 -7.11
CA TRP A 37 5.74 -3.39 -6.92
C TRP A 37 6.92 -4.15 -6.32
N GLY A 38 6.60 -5.00 -5.33
CA GLY A 38 7.55 -5.79 -4.55
C GLY A 38 8.56 -4.95 -3.75
N GLY A 39 9.52 -5.66 -3.15
CA GLY A 39 10.60 -5.09 -2.36
C GLY A 39 10.42 -5.31 -0.86
N THR A 40 11.21 -4.60 -0.08
CA THR A 40 11.15 -4.61 1.39
C THR A 40 10.26 -3.47 1.89
N PHE A 41 9.62 -3.71 3.03
CA PHE A 41 8.64 -2.80 3.60
C PHE A 41 9.06 -2.33 4.99
N ALA A 42 8.73 -1.09 5.32
CA ALA A 42 9.06 -0.44 6.58
C ALA A 42 7.82 0.17 7.22
N VAL A 43 7.77 0.18 8.55
CA VAL A 43 6.70 0.82 9.33
C VAL A 43 6.49 2.27 8.87
N GLY A 44 5.22 2.66 8.75
CA GLY A 44 4.78 3.97 8.26
C GLY A 44 4.46 4.02 6.77
N GLN A 45 4.96 3.07 5.96
CA GLN A 45 4.67 3.00 4.53
C GLN A 45 3.20 2.63 4.27
N ILE A 46 2.66 3.11 3.16
CA ILE A 46 1.36 2.65 2.65
C ILE A 46 1.61 1.50 1.68
N LEU A 47 0.96 0.37 1.93
CA LEU A 47 1.11 -0.86 1.17
C LEU A 47 -0.10 -1.10 0.30
N VAL A 48 0.12 -1.67 -0.89
CA VAL A 48 -0.92 -2.27 -1.71
C VAL A 48 -1.00 -3.75 -1.34
N ILE A 49 -2.19 -4.20 -0.97
CA ILE A 49 -2.43 -5.51 -0.37
C ILE A 49 -3.55 -6.20 -1.15
N GLU A 50 -3.37 -7.48 -1.41
CA GLU A 50 -4.41 -8.39 -1.90
C GLU A 50 -4.57 -9.50 -0.86
N ARG A 51 -5.79 -9.66 -0.36
CA ARG A 51 -6.09 -10.64 0.67
C ARG A 51 -6.18 -12.03 0.07
N GLU A 52 -5.55 -13.03 0.71
CA GLU A 52 -5.61 -14.43 0.27
C GLU A 52 -7.06 -14.96 0.24
N ASP A 53 -7.92 -14.49 1.16
CA ASP A 53 -9.34 -14.86 1.24
C ASP A 53 -10.24 -14.13 0.22
N ARG A 54 -9.71 -13.10 -0.49
CA ARG A 54 -10.45 -12.27 -1.44
C ARG A 54 -9.58 -11.86 -2.64
N PRO A 55 -9.19 -12.81 -3.51
CA PRO A 55 -8.38 -12.53 -4.68
C PRO A 55 -9.10 -11.56 -5.64
N GLY A 56 -8.33 -10.69 -6.30
CA GLY A 56 -8.82 -9.64 -7.18
C GLY A 56 -9.32 -8.37 -6.47
N PHE A 57 -9.36 -8.36 -5.13
CA PHE A 57 -9.75 -7.19 -4.36
C PHE A 57 -8.54 -6.53 -3.68
N TYR A 58 -8.15 -5.36 -4.19
CA TYR A 58 -6.98 -4.63 -3.72
C TYR A 58 -7.32 -3.58 -2.67
N LEU A 59 -6.46 -3.49 -1.67
CA LEU A 59 -6.55 -2.57 -0.55
C LEU A 59 -5.28 -1.74 -0.45
N ILE A 60 -5.42 -0.50 0.05
CA ILE A 60 -4.29 0.26 0.55
C ILE A 60 -4.43 0.50 2.05
N LYS A 61 -3.35 0.24 2.80
CA LYS A 61 -3.30 0.39 4.27
C LYS A 61 -1.92 0.85 4.71
N ARG A 62 -1.83 1.52 5.86
CA ARG A 62 -0.58 1.92 6.49
C ARG A 62 -0.01 0.77 7.32
N LEU A 63 1.24 0.42 7.06
CA LEU A 63 1.98 -0.53 7.89
C LEU A 63 2.29 0.10 9.25
N LYS A 64 1.82 -0.52 10.33
CA LYS A 64 1.99 -0.06 11.71
C LYS A 64 3.03 -0.85 12.48
N VAL A 65 3.07 -2.16 12.28
CA VAL A 65 3.99 -3.06 12.98
C VAL A 65 4.48 -4.15 12.02
N ILE A 66 5.76 -4.51 12.15
CA ILE A 66 6.33 -5.73 11.56
C ILE A 66 6.83 -6.56 12.73
N GLU A 67 6.32 -7.77 12.88
CA GLU A 67 6.71 -8.67 13.96
C GLU A 67 6.69 -10.11 13.47
N ASN A 68 7.78 -10.85 13.71
CA ASN A 68 7.91 -12.27 13.33
C ASN A 68 7.57 -12.55 11.85
N GLY A 69 7.96 -11.65 10.94
CA GLY A 69 7.67 -11.77 9.50
C GLY A 69 6.21 -11.54 9.11
N ARG A 70 5.37 -11.10 10.06
CA ARG A 70 3.97 -10.73 9.84
C ARG A 70 3.80 -9.22 9.91
N TYR A 71 2.75 -8.74 9.25
CA TYR A 71 2.53 -7.31 9.06
C TYR A 71 1.18 -6.90 9.65
N TRP A 72 1.18 -5.91 10.55
CA TRP A 72 -0.04 -5.26 11.03
C TRP A 72 -0.27 -3.97 10.27
N VAL A 73 -1.38 -3.91 9.54
CA VAL A 73 -1.75 -2.78 8.69
C VAL A 73 -3.07 -2.16 9.13
N GLU A 74 -3.17 -0.83 9.07
CA GLU A 74 -4.38 -0.09 9.42
C GLU A 74 -4.70 0.97 8.38
N GLY A 75 -5.98 1.25 8.18
CA GLY A 75 -6.40 2.45 7.45
C GLY A 75 -6.30 3.68 8.34
N ASP A 76 -5.93 4.80 7.73
CA ASP A 76 -5.84 6.09 8.46
C ASP A 76 -7.21 6.58 8.94
N ASN A 77 -8.28 6.24 8.21
CA ASN A 77 -9.65 6.50 8.64
C ASN A 77 -10.18 5.32 9.46
N LYS A 78 -10.09 5.45 10.79
CA LYS A 78 -10.50 4.39 11.72
C LYS A 78 -11.97 4.01 11.64
N LEU A 79 -12.84 4.92 11.19
CA LEU A 79 -14.29 4.71 11.12
C LEU A 79 -14.74 4.00 9.84
N SER A 80 -13.91 4.03 8.79
CA SER A 80 -14.23 3.49 7.46
C SER A 80 -13.30 2.35 7.04
N SER A 81 -12.35 1.97 7.89
CA SER A 81 -11.35 0.96 7.55
C SER A 81 -11.69 -0.43 8.08
N THR A 82 -11.83 -1.38 7.17
CA THR A 82 -11.61 -2.80 7.45
C THR A 82 -10.12 -3.11 7.33
N ASP A 83 -9.49 -3.55 8.42
CA ASP A 83 -8.05 -3.78 8.52
C ASP A 83 -7.66 -4.76 9.63
N SER A 84 -6.38 -4.75 10.06
CA SER A 84 -5.82 -5.75 10.98
C SER A 84 -6.53 -5.81 12.33
N ARG A 85 -7.23 -4.75 12.73
CA ARG A 85 -8.09 -4.75 13.92
C ARG A 85 -9.22 -5.78 13.82
N GLN A 86 -9.63 -6.14 12.61
CA GLN A 86 -10.71 -7.09 12.35
C GLN A 86 -10.20 -8.45 11.86
N TRP A 87 -9.10 -8.49 11.10
CA TRP A 87 -8.59 -9.73 10.48
C TRP A 87 -7.19 -10.17 10.93
N GLY A 88 -6.59 -9.49 11.91
CA GLY A 88 -5.24 -9.81 12.39
C GLY A 88 -4.11 -9.44 11.42
N THR A 89 -2.94 -10.04 11.58
CA THR A 89 -1.76 -9.75 10.75
C THR A 89 -1.77 -10.50 9.42
N ILE A 90 -1.20 -9.90 8.38
CA ILE A 90 -1.07 -10.49 7.04
C ILE A 90 0.31 -11.11 6.79
N SER A 91 0.37 -12.02 5.81
CA SER A 91 1.60 -12.62 5.30
C SER A 91 2.32 -11.66 4.33
N HIS A 92 3.59 -11.94 4.01
CA HIS A 92 4.31 -11.20 2.97
C HIS A 92 3.66 -11.35 1.58
N ASN A 93 3.05 -12.51 1.31
CA ASN A 93 2.47 -12.82 -0.01
C ASN A 93 1.22 -12.00 -0.31
N GLU A 94 0.55 -11.50 0.73
CA GLU A 94 -0.58 -10.58 0.59
C GLU A 94 -0.13 -9.15 0.21
N ILE A 95 1.17 -8.83 0.27
CA ILE A 95 1.69 -7.48 -0.01
C ILE A 95 2.26 -7.42 -1.43
N LEU A 96 1.61 -6.64 -2.29
CA LEU A 96 2.00 -6.48 -3.69
C LEU A 96 3.08 -5.41 -3.90
N GLY A 97 3.12 -4.40 -3.03
CA GLY A 97 4.01 -3.26 -3.20
C GLY A 97 3.73 -2.13 -2.22
N ARG A 98 4.42 -1.00 -2.43
CA ARG A 98 4.25 0.21 -1.61
C ARG A 98 3.94 1.44 -2.44
N VAL A 99 3.14 2.33 -1.88
CA VAL A 99 2.91 3.68 -2.42
C VAL A 99 4.18 4.51 -2.27
N LEU A 100 4.52 5.26 -3.31
CA LEU A 100 5.62 6.22 -3.33
C LEU A 100 5.12 7.63 -3.06
N PHE A 101 4.13 8.09 -3.83
CA PHE A 101 3.54 9.42 -3.70
C PHE A 101 2.20 9.50 -4.44
N ARG A 102 1.39 10.52 -4.11
CA ARG A 102 0.19 10.91 -4.85
C ARG A 102 0.59 11.81 -6.01
N TYR A 103 0.17 11.47 -7.23
CA TYR A 103 0.48 12.28 -8.42
C TYR A 103 -0.74 13.03 -8.96
N ARG A 104 -1.97 12.63 -8.59
CA ARG A 104 -3.19 13.38 -8.90
C ARG A 104 -4.16 13.32 -7.73
N LYS A 105 -4.73 14.47 -7.36
CA LYS A 105 -5.82 14.53 -6.38
C LYS A 105 -7.17 14.22 -7.03
N ALA A 106 -8.11 13.72 -6.25
CA ALA A 106 -9.51 13.68 -6.64
C ALA A 106 -9.97 15.07 -7.12
N ARG A 107 -10.83 15.11 -8.14
CA ARG A 107 -11.46 16.37 -8.54
C ARG A 107 -12.44 16.79 -7.45
N ASN A 108 -12.28 18.00 -6.94
CA ASN A 108 -13.30 18.61 -6.11
C ASN A 108 -14.40 19.07 -7.06
N ASN A 109 -15.59 18.48 -6.98
CA ASN A 109 -16.78 19.05 -7.62
C ASN A 109 -17.24 20.20 -6.72
N SER A 110 -16.60 21.35 -6.86
CA SER A 110 -16.98 22.60 -6.20
C SER A 110 -16.71 23.77 -7.14
N ASP A 111 -17.17 23.63 -8.38
CA ASP A 111 -17.35 24.70 -9.37
C ASP A 111 -18.82 24.69 -9.84
#